data_AF-A0A399Z8B8-F1
#
_entry.id   AF-A0A399Z8B8-F1
#
_cell.length_a   1.000
_cell.length_b   1.000
_cell.length_c   1.000
_cell.angle_alpha   90.00
_cell.angle_beta   90.00
_cell.angle_gamma   90.00
#
_symmetry.space_group_name_H-M   'P 1'
#
loop_
_entity.id
_entity.type
_entity.pdbx_description
1 polymer ?
#
loop_
_entity_poly.entity_id
_entity_poly.type
_entity_poly.pdbx_seq_one_letter_code
_entity_poly.pdbx_strand_id
1 'polypeptide(L)'
;MDLHLHTPASADYRESNVTYLDILKKAEQKGLDIIAITDHNTAAGYRRYLDEIQDLELLERRNRLTDEEKAQLAEFRRLREKILVLPGFELTCTLGFHVLGIFPPETTVRELEHLLLNLHVPSEKLDVGSGEVGATSDVLTAYRLINEAGGLAIAAHANSSHGVAMPGFDFGGQTRIAYTQDENLHALEVTDLTSKSRRRTQMFFSGTKPEYPRKMHCLQGSDAHRLNGIPGNNQELGVGDRPTEILL
;
A
#
# COMPACT_ATOMS: atom_id res chain seq x y z
N MET A 1 -12.22 -1.53 2.24
CA MET A 1 -10.90 -1.83 1.62
C MET A 1 -9.76 -1.30 2.48
N ASP A 2 -8.59 -1.91 2.42
CA ASP A 2 -7.36 -1.42 3.05
C ASP A 2 -6.19 -1.52 2.06
N LEU A 3 -5.77 -0.40 1.50
CA LEU A 3 -4.82 -0.36 0.36
C LEU A 3 -3.38 -0.06 0.78
N HIS A 4 -3.09 -0.05 2.09
CA HIS A 4 -1.77 0.24 2.62
C HIS A 4 -1.44 -0.75 3.73
N LEU A 5 -0.84 -1.89 3.35
CA LEU A 5 -0.45 -2.97 4.25
C LEU A 5 0.98 -3.38 3.96
N HIS A 6 1.78 -3.48 5.02
CA HIS A 6 3.09 -4.11 4.97
C HIS A 6 2.98 -5.56 5.39
N THR A 7 3.95 -6.35 4.94
CA THR A 7 4.04 -7.79 5.20
C THR A 7 5.41 -8.10 5.81
N PRO A 8 5.66 -9.34 6.26
CA PRO A 8 6.99 -9.76 6.73
C PRO A 8 8.12 -9.64 5.69
N ALA A 9 7.81 -9.27 4.43
CA ALA A 9 8.83 -8.93 3.44
C ALA A 9 9.35 -7.48 3.60
N SER A 10 8.61 -6.60 4.26
CA SER A 10 9.10 -5.28 4.65
C SER A 10 10.03 -5.37 5.87
N ALA A 11 11.13 -4.62 5.85
CA ALA A 11 12.17 -4.68 6.88
C ALA A 11 11.71 -4.17 8.25
N ASP A 12 10.66 -3.35 8.27
CA ASP A 12 10.06 -2.74 9.46
C ASP A 12 8.79 -3.46 9.95
N TYR A 13 8.45 -4.61 9.37
CA TYR A 13 7.39 -5.45 9.89
C TYR A 13 7.78 -5.99 11.27
N ARG A 14 6.89 -5.78 12.26
CA ARG A 14 7.28 -5.81 13.68
C ARG A 14 7.09 -7.16 14.35
N GLU A 15 6.29 -8.04 13.74
CA GLU A 15 6.00 -9.37 14.26
C GLU A 15 6.74 -10.43 13.47
N SER A 16 7.37 -11.37 14.17
CA SER A 16 7.94 -12.56 13.55
C SER A 16 6.89 -13.65 13.42
N ASN A 17 7.04 -14.50 12.40
CA ASN A 17 6.20 -15.68 12.14
C ASN A 17 4.74 -15.41 11.76
N VAL A 18 4.39 -14.19 11.33
CA VAL A 18 3.08 -13.94 10.71
C VAL A 18 3.09 -14.53 9.30
N THR A 19 2.08 -15.33 8.96
CA THR A 19 1.93 -15.89 7.61
C THR A 19 1.03 -15.00 6.74
N TYR A 20 1.10 -15.12 5.41
CA TYR A 20 0.15 -14.44 4.52
C TYR A 20 -1.29 -14.93 4.75
N LEU A 21 -1.45 -16.19 5.14
CA LEU A 21 -2.74 -16.74 5.51
C LEU A 21 -3.32 -16.03 6.75
N ASP A 22 -2.50 -15.69 7.74
CA ASP A 22 -2.94 -14.93 8.91
C ASP A 22 -3.40 -13.52 8.52
N ILE A 23 -2.67 -12.84 7.62
CA ILE A 23 -3.06 -11.53 7.09
C ILE A 23 -4.42 -11.60 6.39
N LEU A 24 -4.65 -12.62 5.55
CA LEU A 24 -5.94 -12.80 4.87
C LEU A 24 -7.08 -13.14 5.84
N LYS A 25 -6.84 -14.02 6.81
CA LYS A 25 -7.83 -14.32 7.87
C LYS A 25 -8.16 -13.07 8.67
N LYS A 26 -7.16 -12.23 8.95
CA LYS A 26 -7.37 -10.97 9.66
C LYS A 26 -8.18 -9.98 8.82
N ALA A 27 -7.88 -9.88 7.53
CA ALA A 27 -8.65 -9.07 6.58
C ALA A 27 -10.11 -9.54 6.52
N GLU A 28 -10.37 -10.85 6.46
CA GLU A 28 -11.74 -11.39 6.53
C GLU A 28 -12.42 -11.06 7.86
N GLN A 29 -11.72 -11.24 8.99
CA GLN A 29 -12.25 -10.91 10.33
C GLN A 29 -12.68 -9.44 10.42
N LYS A 30 -11.97 -8.55 9.72
CA LYS A 30 -12.23 -7.12 9.63
C LYS A 30 -13.28 -6.75 8.58
N GLY A 31 -13.79 -7.72 7.83
CA GLY A 31 -14.78 -7.51 6.78
C GLY A 31 -14.23 -6.73 5.58
N LEU A 32 -12.95 -6.94 5.23
CA LEU A 32 -12.34 -6.29 4.07
C LEU A 32 -12.59 -7.10 2.79
N ASP A 33 -13.17 -6.47 1.77
CA ASP A 33 -13.34 -7.09 0.45
C ASP A 33 -12.12 -6.89 -0.48
N ILE A 34 -11.31 -5.86 -0.21
CA ILE A 34 -10.13 -5.51 -1.02
C ILE A 34 -8.98 -5.13 -0.08
N ILE A 35 -7.82 -5.73 -0.31
CA ILE A 35 -6.56 -5.36 0.31
C ILE A 35 -5.47 -5.13 -0.75
N ALA A 36 -4.44 -4.35 -0.43
CA ALA A 36 -3.23 -4.28 -1.25
C ALA A 36 -1.98 -4.57 -0.41
N ILE A 37 -1.04 -5.33 -0.97
CA ILE A 37 0.29 -5.53 -0.38
C ILE A 37 1.19 -4.43 -0.91
N THR A 38 1.73 -3.59 -0.02
CA THR A 38 2.46 -2.37 -0.38
C THR A 38 3.75 -2.23 0.43
N ASP A 39 4.58 -3.28 0.45
CA ASP A 39 5.85 -3.24 1.15
C ASP A 39 6.78 -2.11 0.63
N HIS A 40 7.67 -1.63 1.49
CA HIS A 40 8.58 -0.54 1.14
C HIS A 40 9.54 -0.89 0.00
N ASN A 41 9.44 -0.17 -1.12
CA ASN A 41 10.35 -0.26 -2.26
C ASN A 41 10.52 -1.69 -2.83
N THR A 42 9.52 -2.56 -2.64
CA THR A 42 9.59 -3.95 -3.08
C THR A 42 8.22 -4.52 -3.43
N ALA A 43 8.19 -5.51 -4.32
CA ALA A 43 7.06 -6.40 -4.57
C ALA A 43 7.25 -7.79 -3.94
N ALA A 44 8.26 -7.97 -3.09
CA ALA A 44 8.66 -9.28 -2.56
C ALA A 44 7.59 -9.92 -1.68
N GLY A 45 6.80 -9.15 -0.92
CA GLY A 45 5.69 -9.72 -0.14
C GLY A 45 4.60 -10.29 -1.03
N TYR A 46 4.22 -9.56 -2.07
CA TYR A 46 3.27 -10.05 -3.07
C TYR A 46 3.81 -11.28 -3.82
N ARG A 47 5.11 -11.29 -4.15
CA ARG A 47 5.80 -12.47 -4.73
C ARG A 47 5.70 -13.69 -3.82
N ARG A 48 6.12 -13.56 -2.56
CA ARG A 48 6.10 -14.65 -1.57
C ARG A 48 4.68 -15.17 -1.32
N TYR A 49 3.70 -14.28 -1.28
CA TYR A 49 2.28 -14.64 -1.21
C TYR A 49 1.85 -15.54 -2.39
N LEU A 50 2.21 -15.17 -3.61
CA LEU A 50 1.90 -15.97 -4.80
C LEU A 50 2.66 -17.30 -4.82
N ASP A 51 3.95 -17.27 -4.47
CA ASP A 51 4.82 -18.45 -4.45
C ASP A 51 4.29 -19.50 -3.46
N GLU A 52 3.87 -19.10 -2.25
CA GLU A 52 3.30 -20.00 -1.24
C GLU A 52 2.07 -20.75 -1.77
N ILE A 53 1.17 -20.06 -2.48
CA ILE A 53 -0.01 -20.69 -3.09
C ILE A 53 0.40 -21.62 -4.23
N GLN A 54 1.33 -21.18 -5.10
CA GLN A 54 1.79 -21.98 -6.24
C GLN A 54 2.49 -23.26 -5.79
N ASP A 55 3.28 -23.21 -4.73
CA ASP A 55 3.95 -24.37 -4.15
C ASP A 55 2.94 -25.38 -3.60
N LEU A 56 1.91 -24.92 -2.88
CA LEU A 56 0.80 -25.75 -2.41
C LEU A 56 0.03 -26.39 -3.58
N GLU A 57 -0.27 -25.63 -4.62
CA GLU A 57 -0.94 -26.14 -5.83
C GLU A 57 -0.06 -27.16 -6.58
N LEU A 58 1.25 -26.97 -6.62
CA LEU A 58 2.18 -27.92 -7.22
C LEU A 58 2.24 -29.23 -6.43
N LEU A 59 2.24 -29.16 -5.10
CA LEU A 59 2.16 -30.33 -4.22
C LEU A 59 0.84 -31.08 -4.42
N GLU A 60 -0.28 -30.37 -4.60
CA GLU A 60 -1.59 -30.95 -4.89
C GLU A 60 -1.54 -31.76 -6.18
N ARG A 61 -1.06 -31.17 -7.27
CA ARG A 61 -0.94 -31.83 -8.59
C ARG A 61 -0.06 -33.08 -8.56
N ARG A 62 0.92 -33.11 -7.65
CA ARG A 62 1.82 -34.25 -7.45
C ARG A 62 1.26 -35.29 -6.47
N ASN A 63 0.06 -35.08 -5.91
CA ASN A 63 -0.51 -35.89 -4.83
C ASN A 63 0.43 -36.04 -3.63
N ARG A 64 1.13 -34.94 -3.28
CA ARG A 64 2.13 -34.90 -2.20
C ARG A 64 1.75 -34.02 -1.02
N LEU A 65 0.57 -33.41 -1.03
CA LEU A 65 0.09 -32.61 0.09
C LEU A 65 -0.14 -33.46 1.34
N THR A 66 0.37 -32.96 2.46
CA THR A 66 -0.05 -33.36 3.79
C THR A 66 -1.48 -32.87 4.10
N ASP A 67 -2.11 -33.40 5.15
CA ASP A 67 -3.46 -32.96 5.51
C ASP A 67 -3.51 -31.51 6.01
N GLU A 68 -2.42 -31.01 6.62
CA GLU A 68 -2.28 -29.62 7.02
C GLU A 68 -2.19 -28.68 5.80
N GLU A 69 -1.34 -29.01 4.82
CA GLU A 69 -1.19 -28.22 3.60
C GLU A 69 -2.46 -28.24 2.74
N LYS A 70 -3.23 -29.35 2.73
CA LYS A 70 -4.56 -29.38 2.11
C LYS A 70 -5.50 -28.37 2.75
N ALA A 71 -5.52 -28.30 4.08
CA ALA A 71 -6.37 -27.35 4.80
C ALA A 71 -5.93 -25.90 4.54
N GLN A 72 -4.62 -25.63 4.50
CA GLN A 72 -4.08 -24.32 4.16
C GLN A 72 -4.46 -23.89 2.74
N LEU A 73 -4.28 -24.77 1.74
CA LEU A 73 -4.63 -24.47 0.35
C LEU A 73 -6.13 -24.23 0.17
N ALA A 74 -6.98 -25.03 0.83
CA ALA A 74 -8.42 -24.82 0.83
C ALA A 74 -8.80 -23.46 1.41
N GLU A 75 -8.12 -23.04 2.49
CA GLU A 75 -8.35 -21.75 3.11
C GLU A 75 -7.87 -20.58 2.25
N PHE A 76 -6.71 -20.70 1.59
CA PHE A 76 -6.25 -19.71 0.61
C PHE A 76 -7.27 -19.52 -0.52
N ARG A 77 -7.78 -20.62 -1.10
CA ARG A 77 -8.79 -20.57 -2.16
C ARG A 77 -10.06 -19.86 -1.68
N ARG A 78 -10.59 -20.26 -0.52
CA ARG A 78 -11.79 -19.66 0.08
C ARG A 78 -11.63 -18.16 0.36
N LEU A 79 -10.47 -17.74 0.85
CA LEU A 79 -10.20 -16.33 1.16
C LEU A 79 -10.03 -15.51 -0.12
N ARG A 80 -9.36 -16.04 -1.15
CA ARG A 80 -9.20 -15.36 -2.46
C ARG A 80 -10.50 -15.20 -3.24
N GLU A 81 -11.50 -16.04 -2.99
CA GLU A 81 -12.84 -15.87 -3.54
C GLU A 81 -13.59 -14.68 -2.90
N LYS A 82 -13.23 -14.31 -1.67
CA LYS A 82 -13.90 -13.25 -0.91
C LYS A 82 -13.14 -11.93 -0.92
N ILE A 83 -11.81 -11.99 -0.95
CA ILE A 83 -10.92 -10.84 -0.80
C ILE A 83 -10.08 -10.70 -2.05
N LEU A 84 -10.22 -9.54 -2.71
CA LEU A 84 -9.33 -9.13 -3.79
C LEU A 84 -8.00 -8.66 -3.18
N VAL A 85 -6.91 -9.34 -3.51
CA VAL A 85 -5.55 -8.98 -3.11
C VAL A 85 -4.85 -8.29 -4.28
N LEU A 86 -4.60 -7.00 -4.14
CA LEU A 86 -3.97 -6.19 -5.18
C LEU A 86 -2.44 -6.15 -5.03
N PRO A 87 -1.69 -6.29 -6.13
CA PRO A 87 -0.27 -6.01 -6.16
C PRO A 87 0.02 -4.52 -5.96
N GLY A 88 1.08 -4.20 -5.22
CA GLY A 88 1.53 -2.83 -5.03
C GLY A 88 2.88 -2.72 -4.34
N PHE A 89 3.28 -1.49 -4.06
CA PHE A 89 4.47 -1.13 -3.27
C PHE A 89 4.31 0.27 -2.67
N GLU A 90 5.01 0.55 -1.58
CA GLU A 90 5.20 1.91 -1.07
C GLU A 90 6.59 2.41 -1.44
N LEU A 91 6.67 3.36 -2.37
CA LEU A 91 7.92 3.95 -2.81
C LEU A 91 8.33 5.10 -1.90
N THR A 92 9.53 5.03 -1.35
CA THR A 92 10.20 6.18 -0.74
C THR A 92 10.86 7.00 -1.83
N CYS A 93 10.33 8.20 -2.10
CA CYS A 93 10.80 9.18 -3.08
C CYS A 93 11.87 10.12 -2.50
N THR A 94 12.46 10.95 -3.36
CA THR A 94 13.34 12.06 -2.92
C THR A 94 12.68 12.89 -1.80
N LEU A 95 13.48 13.39 -0.85
CA LEU A 95 13.05 14.10 0.36
C LEU A 95 12.27 13.22 1.36
N GLY A 96 12.24 11.90 1.14
CA GLY A 96 11.60 10.94 2.03
C GLY A 96 10.09 10.87 1.88
N PHE A 97 9.50 11.36 0.80
CA PHE A 97 8.06 11.26 0.60
C PHE A 97 7.63 9.85 0.22
N HIS A 98 6.48 9.39 0.70
CA HIS A 98 5.98 8.08 0.33
C HIS A 98 4.84 8.16 -0.70
N VAL A 99 4.90 7.25 -1.68
CA VAL A 99 3.92 7.13 -2.75
C VAL A 99 3.55 5.66 -2.90
N LEU A 100 2.25 5.34 -2.83
CA LEU A 100 1.77 4.00 -3.15
C LEU A 100 1.55 3.88 -4.65
N GLY A 101 2.02 2.76 -5.21
CA GLY A 101 1.58 2.26 -6.50
C GLY A 101 0.70 1.04 -6.28
N ILE A 102 -0.57 1.11 -6.67
CA ILE A 102 -1.51 -0.02 -6.61
C ILE A 102 -1.89 -0.44 -8.03
N PHE A 103 -1.78 -1.74 -8.33
CA PHE A 103 -1.90 -2.24 -9.70
C PHE A 103 -3.05 -3.24 -9.85
N PRO A 104 -3.55 -3.45 -11.08
CA PRO A 104 -4.50 -4.52 -11.38
C PRO A 104 -3.99 -5.90 -10.93
N PRO A 105 -4.88 -6.83 -10.53
CA PRO A 105 -4.47 -8.17 -10.09
C PRO A 105 -3.75 -8.99 -11.16
N GLU A 106 -3.84 -8.61 -12.43
CA GLU A 106 -3.14 -9.23 -13.56
C GLU A 106 -1.69 -8.77 -13.68
N THR A 107 -1.30 -7.68 -13.02
CA THR A 107 0.07 -7.15 -13.07
C THR A 107 1.05 -8.12 -12.41
N THR A 108 2.09 -8.50 -13.15
CA THR A 108 3.07 -9.47 -12.70
C THR A 108 4.10 -8.84 -11.76
N VAL A 109 4.66 -9.64 -10.86
CA VAL A 109 5.77 -9.23 -9.99
C VAL A 109 6.95 -8.65 -10.80
N ARG A 110 7.24 -9.23 -11.97
CA ARG A 110 8.34 -8.77 -12.83
C ARG A 110 8.09 -7.36 -13.40
N GLU A 111 6.85 -7.04 -13.74
CA GLU A 111 6.48 -5.69 -14.18
C GLU A 111 6.66 -4.68 -13.04
N LEU A 112 6.28 -5.05 -11.82
CA LEU A 112 6.52 -4.21 -10.64
C LEU A 112 8.01 -4.01 -10.34
N GLU A 113 8.80 -5.08 -10.36
CA GLU A 113 10.26 -5.00 -10.15
C GLU A 113 10.92 -4.13 -11.23
N HIS A 114 10.50 -4.26 -12.50
CA HIS A 114 10.99 -3.41 -13.58
C HIS A 114 10.64 -1.94 -13.37
N LEU A 115 9.41 -1.64 -12.92
CA LEU A 115 9.01 -0.28 -12.59
C LEU A 115 9.82 0.30 -11.43
N LEU A 116 10.06 -0.48 -10.37
CA LEU A 116 10.89 -0.05 -9.23
C LEU A 116 12.33 0.28 -9.66
N LEU A 117 12.91 -0.50 -10.58
CA LEU A 117 14.21 -0.17 -11.18
C LEU A 117 14.19 1.14 -11.98
N ASN A 118 13.13 1.37 -12.77
CA ASN A 118 12.94 2.63 -13.50
C ASN A 118 12.73 3.84 -12.56
N LEU A 119 12.23 3.59 -11.35
CA LEU A 119 12.09 4.57 -10.27
C LEU A 119 13.41 4.80 -9.50
N HIS A 120 14.50 4.19 -9.94
CA HIS A 120 15.83 4.25 -9.34
C HIS A 120 15.95 3.58 -7.96
N VAL A 121 15.11 2.59 -7.66
CA VAL A 121 15.31 1.72 -6.51
C VAL A 121 16.50 0.80 -6.81
N PRO A 122 17.55 0.77 -5.96
CA PRO A 122 18.70 -0.11 -6.17
C PRO A 122 18.30 -1.59 -6.20
N SER A 123 18.85 -2.36 -7.13
CA SER A 123 18.54 -3.79 -7.29
C SER A 123 18.70 -4.59 -5.99
N GLU A 124 19.75 -4.33 -5.23
CA GLU A 124 20.05 -4.95 -3.94
C GLU A 124 19.03 -4.64 -2.83
N LYS A 125 18.19 -3.63 -3.01
CA LYS A 125 17.14 -3.25 -2.05
C LYS A 125 15.79 -3.86 -2.39
N LEU A 126 15.59 -4.34 -3.62
CA LEU A 126 14.34 -4.96 -4.07
C LEU A 126 13.99 -6.21 -3.25
N ASP A 127 14.94 -6.95 -2.71
CA ASP A 127 14.64 -8.15 -1.91
C ASP A 127 14.50 -7.88 -0.40
N VAL A 128 14.87 -6.68 0.06
CA VAL A 128 14.96 -6.33 1.49
C VAL A 128 13.73 -5.58 1.99
N GLY A 129 13.03 -4.85 1.13
CA GLY A 129 11.83 -4.12 1.53
C GLY A 129 12.11 -2.97 2.51
N SER A 130 13.13 -2.16 2.24
CA SER A 130 13.59 -1.12 3.18
C SER A 130 13.20 0.27 2.68
N GLY A 131 12.63 1.10 3.57
CA GLY A 131 12.41 2.54 3.33
C GLY A 131 13.71 3.35 3.23
N GLU A 132 14.83 2.82 3.72
CA GLU A 132 16.15 3.45 3.57
C GLU A 132 16.77 3.09 2.21
N VAL A 133 16.26 3.77 1.19
CA VAL A 133 16.82 3.82 -0.16
C VAL A 133 17.49 5.17 -0.39
N GLY A 134 18.50 5.20 -1.28
CA GLY A 134 19.25 6.41 -1.64
C GLY A 134 18.40 7.42 -2.41
N ALA A 135 19.01 8.17 -3.34
CA ALA A 135 18.28 9.12 -4.20
C ALA A 135 17.40 8.37 -5.23
N THR A 136 16.20 7.97 -4.82
CA THR A 136 15.12 7.52 -5.70
C THR A 136 14.51 8.72 -6.44
N SER A 137 13.59 8.43 -7.36
CA SER A 137 12.87 9.45 -8.14
C SER A 137 12.06 10.41 -7.25
N ASP A 138 11.81 11.63 -7.75
CA ASP A 138 10.91 12.58 -7.12
C ASP A 138 9.44 12.14 -7.25
N VAL A 139 8.56 12.74 -6.45
CA VAL A 139 7.13 12.35 -6.40
C VAL A 139 6.39 12.56 -7.73
N LEU A 140 6.73 13.58 -8.53
CA LEU A 140 6.05 13.84 -9.80
C LEU A 140 6.46 12.80 -10.84
N THR A 141 7.75 12.48 -10.90
CA THR A 141 8.26 11.37 -11.72
C THR A 141 7.61 10.04 -11.29
N ALA A 142 7.49 9.79 -9.99
CA ALA A 142 6.85 8.59 -9.47
C ALA A 142 5.37 8.49 -9.90
N TYR A 143 4.58 9.57 -9.73
CA TYR A 143 3.18 9.58 -10.14
C TYR A 143 3.02 9.25 -11.62
N ARG A 144 3.81 9.90 -12.47
CA ARG A 144 3.78 9.68 -13.92
C ARG A 144 4.13 8.24 -14.29
N LEU A 145 5.23 7.69 -13.78
CA LEU A 145 5.66 6.34 -14.13
C LEU A 145 4.69 5.26 -13.61
N ILE A 146 4.12 5.44 -12.42
CA ILE A 146 3.07 4.54 -11.90
C ILE A 146 1.83 4.57 -12.79
N ASN A 147 1.38 5.77 -13.19
CA ASN A 147 0.22 5.94 -14.07
C ASN A 147 0.47 5.35 -15.47
N GLU A 148 1.63 5.61 -16.08
CA GLU A 148 2.03 5.06 -17.38
C GLU A 148 2.08 3.52 -17.36
N ALA A 149 2.41 2.92 -16.21
CA ALA A 149 2.38 1.47 -16.00
C ALA A 149 0.98 0.89 -15.71
N GLY A 150 -0.08 1.72 -15.76
CA GLY A 150 -1.46 1.31 -15.50
C GLY A 150 -1.82 1.17 -14.03
N GLY A 151 -0.98 1.67 -13.12
CA GLY A 151 -1.23 1.69 -11.68
C GLY A 151 -1.89 2.97 -11.19
N LEU A 152 -2.51 2.88 -10.01
CA LEU A 152 -2.99 4.02 -9.26
C LEU A 152 -1.84 4.58 -8.40
N ALA A 153 -1.37 5.76 -8.76
CA ALA A 153 -0.50 6.57 -7.91
C ALA A 153 -1.30 7.25 -6.78
N ILE A 154 -0.95 6.97 -5.53
CA ILE A 154 -1.58 7.54 -4.34
C ILE A 154 -0.50 8.16 -3.47
N ALA A 155 -0.68 9.41 -3.03
CA ALA A 155 0.24 9.98 -2.05
C ALA A 155 -0.06 9.37 -0.67
N ALA A 156 0.89 8.61 -0.12
CA ALA A 156 0.74 7.93 1.16
C ALA A 156 0.66 8.94 2.29
N HIS A 157 -0.19 8.63 3.30
CA HIS A 157 -0.39 9.38 4.55
C HIS A 157 -0.10 10.89 4.43
N ALA A 158 -0.70 11.53 3.43
CA ALA A 158 -0.28 12.82 2.88
C ALA A 158 -0.23 13.94 3.92
N ASN A 159 -1.03 13.85 4.98
CA ASN A 159 -1.10 14.82 6.07
C ASN A 159 -0.30 14.42 7.34
N SER A 160 0.57 13.42 7.25
CA SER A 160 1.40 12.86 8.32
C SER A 160 2.88 12.80 7.90
N SER A 161 3.75 12.33 8.78
CA SER A 161 5.19 12.12 8.50
C SER A 161 5.42 11.42 7.15
N HIS A 162 6.40 11.89 6.37
CA HIS A 162 6.68 11.43 4.99
C HIS A 162 5.56 11.71 3.96
N GLY A 163 4.52 12.45 4.34
CA GLY A 163 3.44 12.89 3.45
C GLY A 163 3.73 14.18 2.68
N VAL A 164 3.23 14.27 1.46
CA VAL A 164 3.43 15.44 0.57
C VAL A 164 2.66 16.71 0.97
N ALA A 165 1.75 16.61 1.95
CA ALA A 165 0.90 17.69 2.45
C ALA A 165 1.02 17.87 3.99
N MET A 166 2.16 17.50 4.57
CA MET A 166 2.46 17.64 6.00
C MET A 166 2.13 19.05 6.55
N PRO A 167 1.34 19.15 7.63
CA PRO A 167 1.14 20.41 8.32
C PRO A 167 2.45 20.94 8.91
N GLY A 168 2.79 22.20 8.64
CA GLY A 168 3.93 22.88 9.26
C GLY A 168 5.31 22.61 8.65
N PHE A 169 5.39 21.77 7.61
CA PHE A 169 6.61 21.63 6.82
C PHE A 169 6.57 22.60 5.63
N ASP A 170 7.50 23.57 5.60
CA ASP A 170 7.50 24.63 4.59
C ASP A 170 8.36 24.27 3.36
N PHE A 171 7.79 23.50 2.44
CA PHE A 171 8.38 23.28 1.11
C PHE A 171 7.99 24.38 0.10
N GLY A 172 7.32 25.45 0.54
CA GLY A 172 6.75 26.49 -0.32
C GLY A 172 5.36 26.12 -0.88
N GLY A 173 4.45 27.10 -0.92
CA GLY A 173 3.06 26.89 -1.32
C GLY A 173 2.87 26.32 -2.73
N GLN A 174 3.78 26.65 -3.67
CA GLN A 174 3.75 26.16 -5.05
C GLN A 174 4.11 24.68 -5.15
N THR A 175 5.13 24.22 -4.39
CA THR A 175 5.55 22.82 -4.34
C THR A 175 4.41 21.92 -3.85
N ARG A 176 3.73 22.35 -2.78
CA ARG A 176 2.57 21.59 -2.26
C ARG A 176 1.44 21.51 -3.28
N ILE A 177 1.18 22.59 -4.03
CA ILE A 177 0.18 22.57 -5.10
C ILE A 177 0.60 21.55 -6.17
N ALA A 178 1.84 21.62 -6.66
CA ALA A 178 2.35 20.68 -7.65
C ALA A 178 2.20 19.22 -7.19
N TYR A 179 2.62 18.91 -5.96
CA TYR A 179 2.58 17.53 -5.44
C TYR A 179 1.18 17.01 -5.14
N THR A 180 0.19 17.87 -4.98
CA THR A 180 -1.18 17.46 -4.60
C THR A 180 -2.21 17.65 -5.70
N GLN A 181 -1.85 18.31 -6.80
CA GLN A 181 -2.75 18.63 -7.92
C GLN A 181 -2.22 18.11 -9.27
N ASP A 182 -1.11 17.36 -9.27
CA ASP A 182 -0.61 16.67 -10.46
C ASP A 182 -1.70 15.79 -11.10
N GLU A 183 -1.72 15.73 -12.43
CA GLU A 183 -2.74 14.99 -13.17
C GLU A 183 -2.60 13.46 -13.02
N ASN A 184 -1.38 12.97 -12.78
CA ASN A 184 -1.06 11.55 -12.61
C ASN A 184 -1.30 11.07 -11.18
N LEU A 185 -1.54 11.98 -10.24
CA LEU A 185 -1.89 11.63 -8.87
C LEU A 185 -3.38 11.28 -8.78
N HIS A 186 -3.74 10.07 -8.38
CA HIS A 186 -5.14 9.62 -8.39
C HIS A 186 -5.87 9.91 -7.08
N ALA A 187 -5.19 9.74 -5.95
CA ALA A 187 -5.77 9.92 -4.64
C ALA A 187 -4.74 10.38 -3.59
N LEU A 188 -5.25 10.88 -2.47
CA LEU A 188 -4.51 11.18 -1.27
C LEU A 188 -4.93 10.19 -0.18
N GLU A 189 -3.99 9.44 0.37
CA GLU A 189 -4.23 8.75 1.62
C GLU A 189 -4.12 9.76 2.76
N VAL A 190 -5.12 9.82 3.64
CA VAL A 190 -5.18 10.78 4.73
C VAL A 190 -5.43 10.06 6.05
N THR A 191 -4.89 10.58 7.15
CA THR A 191 -5.05 9.98 8.48
C THR A 191 -6.29 10.48 9.23
N ASP A 192 -6.99 11.48 8.69
CA ASP A 192 -8.10 12.19 9.35
C ASP A 192 -9.44 12.14 8.61
N LEU A 193 -9.68 11.16 7.72
CA LEU A 193 -10.90 11.08 6.91
C LEU A 193 -12.16 10.95 7.77
N THR A 194 -12.11 10.15 8.83
CA THR A 194 -13.22 9.95 9.79
C THR A 194 -13.38 11.11 10.78
N SER A 195 -12.49 12.11 10.75
CA SER A 195 -12.58 13.27 11.62
C SER A 195 -13.84 14.09 11.34
N LYS A 196 -14.50 14.55 12.42
CA LYS A 196 -15.62 15.51 12.36
C LYS A 196 -15.14 16.96 12.23
N SER A 197 -13.83 17.20 12.22
CA SER A 197 -13.26 18.53 12.11
C SER A 197 -13.56 19.16 10.74
N ARG A 198 -13.93 20.44 10.75
CA ARG A 198 -14.06 21.24 9.52
C ARG A 198 -12.72 21.48 8.81
N ARG A 199 -11.60 21.21 9.49
CA ARG A 199 -10.24 21.36 8.97
C ARG A 199 -9.67 20.06 8.40
N ARG A 200 -10.47 19.00 8.27
CA ARG A 200 -9.98 17.71 7.76
C ARG A 200 -9.45 17.82 6.34
N THR A 201 -8.45 17.00 6.02
CA THR A 201 -7.69 17.05 4.75
C THR A 201 -8.60 17.00 3.52
N GLN A 202 -9.61 16.14 3.53
CA GLN A 202 -10.59 16.01 2.44
C GLN A 202 -11.32 17.33 2.11
N MET A 203 -11.64 18.16 3.12
CA MET A 203 -12.30 19.44 2.89
C MET A 203 -11.36 20.46 2.24
N PHE A 204 -10.05 20.37 2.57
CA PHE A 204 -9.03 21.23 1.99
C PHE A 204 -8.86 20.96 0.49
N PHE A 205 -8.79 19.69 0.08
CA PHE A 205 -8.65 19.25 -1.31
C PHE A 205 -9.98 18.99 -2.03
N SER A 206 -11.01 19.78 -1.70
CA SER A 206 -12.36 19.63 -2.24
C SER A 206 -12.57 20.21 -3.64
N GLY A 207 -11.58 20.91 -4.20
CA GLY A 207 -11.71 21.66 -5.45
C GLY A 207 -12.29 23.07 -5.28
N THR A 208 -12.68 23.46 -4.06
CA THR A 208 -13.34 24.76 -3.80
C THR A 208 -12.36 25.93 -3.65
N LYS A 209 -11.07 25.63 -3.45
CA LYS A 209 -10.02 26.63 -3.32
C LYS A 209 -9.42 26.93 -4.70
N PRO A 210 -9.27 28.20 -5.10
CA PRO A 210 -8.68 28.56 -6.39
C PRO A 210 -7.29 27.96 -6.61
N GLU A 211 -6.49 27.82 -5.55
CA GLU A 211 -5.14 27.25 -5.61
C GLU A 211 -5.12 25.71 -5.68
N TYR A 212 -6.24 25.05 -5.36
CA TYR A 212 -6.41 23.59 -5.39
C TYR A 212 -7.71 23.24 -6.13
N PRO A 213 -7.78 23.52 -7.45
CA PRO A 213 -9.01 23.42 -8.23
C PRO A 213 -9.43 21.97 -8.53
N ARG A 214 -8.49 21.02 -8.52
CA ARG A 214 -8.79 19.60 -8.75
C ARG A 214 -9.26 18.97 -7.44
N LYS A 215 -10.53 18.54 -7.43
CA LYS A 215 -11.08 17.76 -6.32
C LYS A 215 -10.34 16.42 -6.23
N MET A 216 -9.64 16.21 -5.12
CA MET A 216 -8.90 14.97 -4.88
C MET A 216 -9.79 13.90 -4.25
N HIS A 217 -9.60 12.65 -4.65
CA HIS A 217 -10.11 11.51 -3.90
C HIS A 217 -9.27 11.33 -2.64
N CYS A 218 -9.92 11.18 -1.49
CA CYS A 218 -9.25 10.92 -0.22
C CYS A 218 -9.67 9.56 0.30
N LEU A 219 -8.69 8.75 0.70
CA LEU A 219 -8.87 7.42 1.28
C LEU A 219 -8.03 7.30 2.57
N GLN A 220 -8.17 6.21 3.30
CA GLN A 220 -7.29 5.83 4.41
C GLN A 220 -6.85 4.38 4.25
N GLY A 221 -5.62 4.10 4.67
CA GLY A 221 -5.14 2.75 4.94
C GLY A 221 -4.65 2.63 6.37
N SER A 222 -4.47 1.39 6.81
CA SER A 222 -3.95 1.12 8.15
C SER A 222 -2.45 1.38 8.28
N ASP A 223 -1.69 1.32 7.17
CA ASP A 223 -0.23 1.38 7.20
C ASP A 223 0.32 0.33 8.19
N ALA A 224 -0.27 -0.87 8.11
CA ALA A 224 -0.10 -1.90 9.13
C ALA A 224 1.24 -2.61 8.99
N HIS A 225 2.05 -2.52 10.04
CA HIS A 225 3.34 -3.21 10.20
C HIS A 225 3.26 -4.40 11.16
N ARG A 226 2.04 -4.85 11.44
CA ARG A 226 1.71 -5.92 12.40
C ARG A 226 0.31 -6.45 12.09
N LEU A 227 0.02 -7.67 12.54
CA LEU A 227 -1.28 -8.30 12.34
C LEU A 227 -2.36 -7.65 13.20
N ASN A 228 -2.05 -7.38 14.48
CA ASN A 228 -2.97 -6.77 15.43
C ASN A 228 -2.42 -5.44 15.93
N GLY A 229 -3.21 -4.36 15.81
CA GLY A 229 -2.82 -3.07 16.35
C GLY A 229 -2.69 -3.08 17.87
N ILE A 230 -1.90 -2.15 18.41
CA ILE A 230 -1.79 -1.97 19.86
C ILE A 230 -2.99 -1.14 20.34
N PRO A 231 -3.85 -1.66 21.25
CA PRO A 231 -5.00 -0.93 21.76
C PRO A 231 -4.61 0.43 22.34
N GLY A 232 -5.28 1.48 21.89
CA GLY A 232 -5.03 2.86 22.35
C GLY A 232 -3.85 3.56 21.69
N ASN A 233 -3.11 2.90 20.79
CA ASN A 233 -2.03 3.52 20.02
C ASN A 233 -2.45 3.72 18.56
N ASN A 234 -2.70 4.98 18.19
CA ASN A 234 -3.16 5.35 16.84
C ASN A 234 -2.06 5.34 15.76
N GLN A 235 -0.81 5.02 16.13
CA GLN A 235 0.34 4.87 15.23
C GLN A 235 0.72 3.40 15.01
N GLU A 236 0.19 2.49 15.83
CA GLU A 236 0.53 1.06 15.80
C GLU A 236 -0.70 0.27 15.37
N LEU A 237 -1.14 0.53 14.15
CA LEU A 237 -2.31 -0.11 13.58
C LEU A 237 -1.96 -1.51 13.06
N GLY A 238 -2.92 -2.42 13.13
CA GLY A 238 -2.88 -3.71 12.47
C GLY A 238 -3.75 -3.74 11.23
N VAL A 239 -3.71 -4.88 10.54
CA VAL A 239 -4.46 -5.12 9.30
C VAL A 239 -5.94 -4.78 9.50
N GLY A 240 -6.45 -3.84 8.69
CA GLY A 240 -7.86 -3.43 8.72
C GLY A 240 -8.26 -2.59 9.93
N ASP A 241 -7.33 -1.98 10.68
CA ASP A 241 -7.67 -1.07 11.78
C ASP A 241 -8.11 0.32 11.28
N ARG A 242 -7.77 0.71 10.05
CA ARG A 242 -8.22 1.95 9.42
C ARG A 242 -8.65 1.73 7.96
N PRO A 243 -9.75 1.00 7.73
CA PRO A 243 -10.22 0.73 6.40
C PRO A 243 -10.87 1.98 5.77
N THR A 244 -10.85 2.03 4.45
CA THR A 244 -11.74 2.90 3.68
C THR A 244 -13.04 2.17 3.39
N GLU A 245 -14.17 2.74 3.83
CA GLU A 245 -15.50 2.29 3.45
C GLU A 245 -15.93 2.98 2.15
N ILE A 246 -16.36 2.18 1.17
CA ILE A 246 -16.93 2.66 -0.09
C ILE A 246 -18.28 1.96 -0.26
N LEU A 247 -19.33 2.75 -0.53
CA LEU A 247 -20.58 2.21 -1.06
C LEU A 247 -20.35 1.82 -2.51
N LEU A 248 -20.28 0.52 -2.78
CA LEU A 248 -20.32 -0.06 -4.13
C LEU A 248 -21.75 -0.03 -4.69
#